data_AF-A0A3A4JQI0-F1
#
_entry.id   AF-A0A3A4JQI0-F1
#
_cell.length_a   1.000
_cell.length_b   1.000
_cell.length_c   1.000
_cell.angle_alpha   90.00
_cell.angle_beta   90.00
_cell.angle_gamma   90.00
#
_symmetry.space_group_name_H-M   'P 1'
#
loop_
_entity.id
_entity.type
_entity.pdbx_description
1 polymer ?
#
loop_
_entity_poly.entity_id
_entity_poly.type
_entity_poly.pdbx_seq_one_letter_code
_entity_poly.pdbx_strand_id
1 'polypeptide(L)'
;MTIEKMPESKSTLAPTNAELKNPETKKSSFDWKVLILGIVPLIFAGVFWWTLDIALQQKIVGLPPVSQAWQFLIALFFFCMTLALFGVFAMARTRKHFWQTLVLAFLASIILVVFFPHRWASLAAAGAAFLGFTIWAWSIAGDVQARIKFQPQFTIHAGFGTGLFLLLISLSLCYYTSLGNTRETTEQVRQNLITATGNGINIVLDNQIPGYRSSMSLDEFLSLVATDKFGELIVPEITKTLDSDQAKENAYKQIISELRKANPAFENPETTDAIQQKLDAEISAEQQALQEAALNQLSEVQKQLLTEARREFLVTFKIEATGAESMNVILEKILEQKVGQYVDPYERLIPPILALSFFFIIEIISFVYRYLIFALAPIVSWVYLKMGLMRLRRVQTEVQKLEV
;
A
#
# COMPACT_ATOMS: atom_id res chain seq x y z
N MET A 1 -70.86 -51.15 21.27
CA MET A 1 -69.97 -52.07 20.55
C MET A 1 -70.65 -52.36 19.22
N THR A 2 -70.28 -51.62 18.18
CA THR A 2 -70.90 -51.73 16.86
C THR A 2 -69.75 -51.70 15.87
N ILE A 3 -69.44 -52.87 15.31
CA ILE A 3 -68.34 -53.07 14.36
C ILE A 3 -68.86 -52.64 12.99
N GLU A 4 -68.37 -51.51 12.50
CA GLU A 4 -68.69 -50.96 11.19
C GLU A 4 -67.87 -51.72 10.12
N LYS A 5 -68.58 -52.47 9.26
CA LYS A 5 -68.00 -53.23 8.15
C LYS A 5 -67.43 -52.27 7.10
N MET A 6 -66.12 -52.36 6.88
CA MET A 6 -65.45 -51.74 5.73
C MET A 6 -65.94 -52.35 4.41
N PRO A 7 -66.15 -51.54 3.35
CA PRO A 7 -66.44 -52.04 2.02
C PRO A 7 -65.17 -52.53 1.32
N GLU A 8 -65.23 -53.75 0.77
CA GLU A 8 -64.24 -54.31 -0.14
C GLU A 8 -64.13 -53.47 -1.42
N SER A 9 -63.00 -52.79 -1.57
CA SER A 9 -62.59 -52.14 -2.82
C SER A 9 -62.12 -53.20 -3.82
N LYS A 10 -62.95 -53.47 -4.83
CA LYS A 10 -62.60 -54.29 -5.99
C LYS A 10 -61.53 -53.59 -6.83
N SER A 11 -60.28 -53.98 -6.59
CA SER A 11 -59.13 -53.67 -7.43
C SER A 11 -59.19 -54.49 -8.72
N THR A 12 -59.73 -53.89 -9.78
CA THR A 12 -59.62 -54.41 -11.15
C THR A 12 -58.40 -53.75 -11.80
N LEU A 13 -57.21 -54.31 -11.55
CA LEU A 13 -55.98 -53.94 -12.26
C LEU A 13 -55.93 -54.73 -13.58
N ALA A 14 -56.29 -54.07 -14.67
CA ALA A 14 -55.97 -54.54 -16.01
C ALA A 14 -54.46 -54.39 -16.26
N PRO A 15 -53.75 -55.43 -16.72
CA PRO A 15 -52.38 -55.27 -17.18
C PRO A 15 -52.41 -54.60 -18.56
N THR A 16 -52.32 -53.28 -18.58
CA THR A 16 -52.03 -52.53 -19.81
C THR A 16 -50.62 -52.88 -20.23
N ASN A 17 -50.48 -53.76 -21.23
CA ASN A 17 -49.25 -54.05 -21.94
C ASN A 17 -48.70 -52.74 -22.52
N ALA A 18 -47.88 -52.05 -21.74
CA ALA A 18 -47.13 -50.90 -22.19
C ALA A 18 -46.12 -51.40 -23.21
N GLU A 19 -46.37 -51.09 -24.48
CA GLU A 19 -45.41 -51.18 -25.56
C GLU A 19 -44.04 -50.69 -25.06
N LEU A 20 -43.08 -51.61 -24.97
CA LEU A 20 -41.66 -51.32 -24.90
C LEU A 20 -41.27 -50.59 -26.19
N LYS A 21 -41.54 -49.28 -26.24
CA LYS A 21 -40.95 -48.38 -27.23
C LYS A 21 -39.45 -48.49 -27.05
N ASN A 22 -38.83 -49.14 -28.04
CA ASN A 22 -37.40 -49.24 -28.21
C ASN A 22 -36.76 -47.87 -27.88
N PRO A 23 -35.78 -47.80 -26.97
CA PRO A 23 -35.09 -46.57 -26.69
C PRO A 23 -34.33 -46.20 -27.97
N GLU A 24 -34.94 -45.34 -28.79
CA GLU A 24 -34.27 -44.72 -29.91
C GLU A 24 -32.93 -44.21 -29.38
N THR A 25 -31.85 -44.79 -29.90
CA THR A 25 -30.48 -44.42 -29.59
C THR A 25 -30.30 -42.98 -30.04
N LYS A 26 -30.64 -42.07 -29.13
CA LYS A 26 -30.66 -40.63 -29.34
C LYS A 26 -29.22 -40.22 -29.61
N LYS A 27 -28.90 -40.11 -30.90
CA LYS A 27 -27.60 -39.71 -31.41
C LYS A 27 -27.18 -38.48 -30.61
N SER A 28 -26.05 -38.60 -29.90
CA SER A 28 -25.47 -37.56 -29.06
C SER A 28 -25.09 -36.36 -29.93
N SER A 29 -26.07 -35.54 -30.30
CA SER A 29 -25.83 -34.28 -30.98
C SER A 29 -25.06 -33.40 -30.02
N PHE A 30 -23.82 -33.09 -30.39
CA PHE A 30 -22.98 -32.12 -29.70
C PHE A 30 -23.77 -30.84 -29.47
N ASP A 31 -24.06 -30.52 -28.20
CA ASP A 31 -24.91 -29.39 -27.84
C ASP A 31 -24.05 -28.12 -27.83
N TRP A 32 -24.01 -27.42 -28.98
CA TRP A 32 -23.24 -26.18 -29.18
C TRP A 32 -23.48 -25.13 -28.08
N LYS A 33 -24.66 -25.15 -27.44
CA LYS A 33 -25.01 -24.22 -26.35
C LYS A 33 -24.10 -24.39 -25.16
N VAL A 34 -23.72 -25.63 -24.86
CA VAL A 34 -22.80 -26.01 -23.78
C VAL A 34 -21.43 -25.43 -24.03
N LEU A 35 -20.96 -25.56 -25.27
CA LEU A 35 -19.66 -25.06 -25.67
C LEU A 35 -19.61 -23.54 -25.50
N ILE A 36 -20.64 -22.80 -25.92
CA ILE A 36 -20.72 -21.36 -25.69
C ILE A 36 -20.75 -21.03 -24.19
N LEU A 37 -21.61 -21.72 -23.42
CA LEU A 37 -21.73 -21.56 -21.97
C LEU A 37 -20.40 -21.78 -21.22
N GLY A 38 -19.52 -22.65 -21.73
CA GLY A 38 -18.19 -22.88 -21.18
C GLY A 38 -17.12 -21.91 -21.69
N ILE A 39 -17.12 -21.57 -22.97
CA ILE A 39 -16.09 -20.69 -23.57
C ILE A 39 -16.19 -19.25 -23.02
N VAL A 40 -17.41 -18.73 -22.82
CA VAL A 40 -17.59 -17.35 -22.32
C VAL A 40 -16.89 -17.14 -20.96
N PRO A 41 -17.10 -17.97 -19.92
CA PRO A 41 -16.33 -17.89 -18.68
C PRO A 41 -14.80 -17.94 -18.89
N LEU A 42 -14.29 -18.74 -19.84
CA LEU A 42 -12.85 -18.82 -20.12
C LEU A 42 -12.30 -17.52 -20.71
N ILE A 43 -13.05 -16.88 -21.62
CA ILE A 43 -12.66 -15.58 -22.18
C ILE A 43 -12.58 -14.54 -21.05
N PHE A 44 -13.61 -14.48 -20.19
CA PHE A 44 -13.62 -13.56 -19.05
C PHE A 44 -12.50 -13.87 -18.05
N ALA A 45 -12.19 -15.14 -17.80
CA ALA A 45 -11.05 -15.54 -16.98
C ALA A 45 -9.73 -15.08 -17.62
N GLY A 46 -9.57 -15.23 -18.93
CA GLY A 46 -8.39 -14.75 -19.66
C GLY A 46 -8.22 -13.24 -19.57
N VAL A 47 -9.29 -12.49 -19.79
CA VAL A 47 -9.26 -11.02 -19.64
C VAL A 47 -8.98 -10.63 -18.19
N PHE A 48 -9.57 -11.32 -17.21
CA PHE A 48 -9.28 -11.10 -15.80
C PHE A 48 -7.79 -11.29 -15.49
N TRP A 49 -7.22 -12.45 -15.82
CA TRP A 49 -5.80 -12.73 -15.54
C TRP A 49 -4.87 -11.77 -16.27
N TRP A 50 -5.18 -11.41 -17.52
CA TRP A 50 -4.43 -10.42 -18.28
C TRP A 50 -4.45 -9.03 -17.63
N THR A 51 -5.64 -8.54 -17.25
CA THR A 51 -5.77 -7.23 -16.59
C THR A 51 -5.14 -7.20 -15.20
N LEU A 52 -5.21 -8.32 -14.47
CA LEU A 52 -4.54 -8.47 -13.19
C LEU A 52 -3.02 -8.47 -13.38
N ASP A 53 -2.49 -9.22 -14.35
CA ASP A 53 -1.07 -9.25 -14.65
C ASP A 53 -0.55 -7.84 -15.00
N ILE A 54 -1.27 -7.10 -15.84
CA ILE A 54 -0.96 -5.68 -16.10
C ILE A 54 -0.96 -4.86 -14.81
N ALA A 55 -2.02 -4.95 -13.99
CA ALA A 55 -2.12 -4.19 -12.75
C ALA A 55 -1.00 -4.52 -11.75
N LEU A 56 -0.53 -5.77 -11.74
CA LEU A 56 0.55 -6.23 -10.86
C LEU A 56 1.95 -5.92 -11.41
N GLN A 57 2.14 -6.01 -12.73
CA GLN A 57 3.42 -5.73 -13.40
C GLN A 57 3.69 -4.25 -13.59
N GLN A 58 2.66 -3.41 -13.72
CA GLN A 58 2.80 -1.95 -13.78
C GLN A 58 3.22 -1.33 -12.43
N LYS A 59 4.02 -2.07 -11.63
CA LYS A 59 4.70 -1.66 -10.40
C LYS A 59 4.90 -0.15 -10.36
N ILE A 60 4.01 0.57 -9.67
CA ILE A 60 4.28 1.67 -8.72
C ILE A 60 5.22 2.83 -9.21
N VAL A 61 5.60 2.91 -10.48
CA VAL A 61 6.53 3.92 -11.00
C VAL A 61 5.84 4.71 -12.11
N GLY A 62 5.32 5.87 -11.73
CA GLY A 62 4.99 6.97 -12.65
C GLY A 62 3.52 7.09 -13.10
N LEU A 63 2.67 6.08 -12.88
CA LEU A 63 1.25 6.21 -13.15
C LEU A 63 0.53 6.94 -11.99
N PRO A 64 -0.34 7.93 -12.27
CA PRO A 64 -1.12 8.59 -11.23
C PRO A 64 -1.91 7.57 -10.41
N PRO A 65 -2.04 7.72 -9.08
CA PRO A 65 -2.75 6.78 -8.22
C PRO A 65 -4.16 6.42 -8.71
N VAL A 66 -4.83 7.37 -9.37
CA VAL A 66 -6.17 7.19 -9.96
C VAL A 66 -6.19 6.14 -11.08
N SER A 67 -5.17 6.12 -11.94
CA SER A 67 -5.10 5.18 -13.06
C SER A 67 -4.87 3.73 -12.59
N GLN A 68 -4.06 3.55 -11.54
CA GLN A 68 -3.86 2.25 -10.90
C GLN A 68 -5.16 1.76 -10.26
N ALA A 69 -5.86 2.64 -9.53
CA ALA A 69 -7.16 2.30 -8.96
C ALA A 69 -8.16 1.86 -10.03
N TRP A 70 -8.18 2.52 -11.18
CA TRP A 70 -9.07 2.15 -12.29
C TRP A 70 -8.75 0.77 -12.87
N GLN A 71 -7.48 0.42 -13.04
CA GLN A 71 -7.09 -0.92 -13.51
C GLN A 71 -7.50 -2.02 -12.54
N PHE A 72 -7.32 -1.79 -11.23
CA PHE A 72 -7.79 -2.74 -10.21
C PHE A 72 -9.32 -2.88 -10.23
N LEU A 73 -10.06 -1.79 -10.45
CA LEU A 73 -11.52 -1.85 -10.59
C LEU A 73 -11.94 -2.64 -11.84
N ILE A 74 -11.25 -2.48 -12.96
CA ILE A 74 -11.48 -3.27 -14.18
C ILE A 74 -11.20 -4.76 -13.90
N ALA A 75 -10.05 -5.10 -13.32
CA ALA A 75 -9.71 -6.47 -12.97
C ALA A 75 -10.74 -7.07 -11.99
N LEU A 76 -11.18 -6.30 -11.00
CA LEU A 76 -12.22 -6.70 -10.05
C LEU A 76 -13.56 -6.98 -10.74
N PHE A 77 -13.95 -6.16 -11.71
CA PHE A 77 -15.16 -6.39 -12.49
C PHE A 77 -15.08 -7.71 -13.27
N PHE A 78 -13.97 -7.96 -13.98
CA PHE A 78 -13.77 -9.21 -14.73
C PHE A 78 -13.66 -10.43 -13.81
N PHE A 79 -13.06 -10.29 -12.63
CA PHE A 79 -13.05 -11.32 -11.60
C PHE A 79 -14.47 -11.72 -11.21
N CYS A 80 -15.28 -10.74 -10.80
CA CYS A 80 -16.66 -10.98 -10.38
C CYS A 80 -17.52 -11.55 -11.50
N MET A 81 -17.35 -11.06 -12.73
CA MET A 81 -18.06 -11.58 -13.89
C MET A 81 -17.67 -13.02 -14.21
N THR A 82 -16.37 -13.36 -14.13
CA THR A 82 -15.88 -14.73 -14.30
C THR A 82 -16.52 -15.68 -13.28
N LEU A 83 -16.56 -15.27 -12.01
CA LEU A 83 -17.19 -16.06 -10.95
C LEU A 83 -18.70 -16.20 -11.16
N ALA A 84 -19.40 -15.13 -11.51
CA ALA A 84 -20.82 -15.20 -11.82
C ALA A 84 -21.11 -16.15 -13.00
N LEU A 85 -20.36 -16.04 -14.09
CA LEU A 85 -20.48 -16.90 -15.27
C LEU A 85 -20.18 -18.36 -14.94
N PHE A 86 -19.11 -18.63 -14.18
CA PHE A 86 -18.74 -19.97 -13.74
C PHE A 86 -19.79 -20.57 -12.81
N GLY A 87 -20.28 -19.82 -11.83
CA GLY A 87 -21.33 -20.27 -10.90
C GLY A 87 -22.62 -20.62 -11.64
N VAL A 88 -23.03 -19.79 -12.61
CA VAL A 88 -24.20 -20.07 -13.46
C VAL A 88 -23.95 -21.30 -14.36
N PHE A 89 -22.74 -21.47 -14.91
CA PHE A 89 -22.38 -22.66 -15.67
C PHE A 89 -22.46 -23.94 -14.82
N ALA A 90 -21.88 -23.91 -13.62
CA ALA A 90 -21.92 -25.01 -12.66
C ALA A 90 -23.36 -25.35 -12.26
N MET A 91 -24.21 -24.33 -12.07
CA MET A 91 -25.63 -24.49 -11.77
C MET A 91 -26.40 -25.15 -12.92
N ALA A 92 -26.12 -24.76 -14.16
CA ALA A 92 -26.76 -25.32 -15.36
C ALA A 92 -26.39 -26.80 -15.58
N ARG A 93 -25.24 -27.23 -15.05
CA ARG A 93 -24.74 -28.60 -15.18
C ARG A 93 -25.11 -29.44 -13.96
N THR A 94 -26.07 -30.34 -14.14
CA THR A 94 -26.37 -31.38 -13.15
C THR A 94 -25.13 -32.25 -12.87
N ARG A 95 -25.13 -32.95 -11.72
CA ARG A 95 -24.03 -33.85 -11.29
C ARG A 95 -23.59 -34.86 -12.35
N LYS A 96 -24.49 -35.24 -13.28
CA LYS A 96 -24.19 -36.11 -14.43
C LYS A 96 -23.13 -35.54 -15.39
N HIS A 97 -23.02 -34.22 -15.47
CA HIS A 97 -22.07 -33.51 -16.36
C HIS A 97 -20.96 -32.79 -15.59
N PHE A 98 -20.72 -33.17 -14.33
CA PHE A 98 -19.69 -32.56 -13.47
C PHE A 98 -18.27 -32.62 -14.07
N TRP A 99 -17.98 -33.61 -14.90
CA TRP A 99 -16.70 -33.66 -15.61
C TRP A 99 -16.46 -32.45 -16.52
N GLN A 100 -17.51 -31.88 -17.11
CA GLN A 100 -17.36 -30.69 -17.96
C GLN A 100 -17.08 -29.43 -17.14
N THR A 101 -17.66 -29.31 -15.93
CA THR A 101 -17.32 -28.22 -14.99
C THR A 101 -15.88 -28.36 -14.49
N LEU A 102 -15.41 -29.59 -14.29
CA LEU A 102 -14.03 -29.86 -13.90
C LEU A 102 -13.04 -29.53 -15.03
N VAL A 103 -13.33 -29.91 -16.27
CA VAL A 103 -12.52 -29.50 -17.44
C VAL A 103 -12.49 -27.98 -17.59
N LEU A 104 -13.63 -27.31 -17.40
CA LEU A 104 -13.70 -25.85 -17.43
C LEU A 104 -12.82 -25.21 -16.34
N ALA A 105 -12.92 -25.71 -15.10
CA ALA A 105 -12.10 -25.25 -13.98
C ALA A 105 -10.60 -25.45 -14.25
N PHE A 106 -10.23 -26.59 -14.83
CA PHE A 106 -8.85 -26.88 -15.21
C PHE A 106 -8.33 -25.92 -16.27
N LEU A 107 -9.10 -25.70 -17.35
CA LEU A 107 -8.74 -24.73 -18.40
C LEU A 107 -8.63 -23.31 -17.85
N ALA A 108 -9.57 -22.87 -17.01
CA ALA A 108 -9.53 -21.56 -16.37
C ALA A 108 -8.28 -21.38 -15.48
N SER A 109 -7.81 -22.47 -14.87
CA SER A 109 -6.61 -22.47 -14.03
C SER A 109 -5.32 -22.56 -14.85
N ILE A 110 -5.32 -23.20 -16.02
CA ILE A 110 -4.18 -23.19 -16.94
C ILE A 110 -3.94 -21.78 -17.49
N ILE A 111 -5.00 -21.04 -17.80
CA ILE A 111 -4.90 -19.67 -18.30
C ILE A 111 -4.06 -18.79 -17.34
N LEU A 112 -4.17 -19.01 -16.02
CA LEU A 112 -3.31 -18.34 -15.02
C LEU A 112 -1.82 -18.58 -15.31
N VAL A 113 -1.43 -19.83 -15.57
CA VAL A 113 -0.02 -20.21 -15.82
C VAL A 113 0.52 -19.55 -17.10
N VAL A 114 -0.33 -19.27 -18.08
CA VAL A 114 0.05 -18.55 -19.31
C VAL A 114 0.45 -17.11 -19.02
N PHE A 115 -0.26 -16.42 -18.11
CA PHE A 115 0.01 -15.02 -17.77
C PHE A 115 1.08 -14.84 -16.68
N PHE A 116 1.26 -15.84 -15.81
CA PHE A 116 2.30 -15.83 -14.77
C PHE A 116 3.34 -16.92 -15.02
N PRO A 117 4.03 -16.92 -16.17
CA PRO A 117 4.97 -17.97 -16.49
C PRO A 117 6.20 -17.85 -15.56
N HIS A 118 6.82 -18.99 -15.23
CA HIS A 118 8.19 -19.09 -14.67
C HIS A 118 8.37 -19.25 -13.15
N ARG A 119 7.34 -19.59 -12.36
CA ARG A 119 7.56 -19.89 -10.92
C ARG A 119 6.71 -21.04 -10.41
N TRP A 120 7.29 -21.90 -9.55
CA TRP A 120 6.57 -22.96 -8.85
C TRP A 120 5.34 -22.46 -8.09
N ALA A 121 5.39 -21.23 -7.58
CA ALA A 121 4.25 -20.59 -6.93
C ALA A 121 3.07 -20.32 -7.89
N SER A 122 3.28 -20.12 -9.19
CA SER A 122 2.20 -19.99 -10.18
C SER A 122 1.46 -21.32 -10.40
N LEU A 123 2.19 -22.45 -10.35
CA LEU A 123 1.59 -23.79 -10.39
C LEU A 123 0.79 -24.07 -9.12
N ALA A 124 1.30 -23.67 -7.96
CA ALA A 124 0.56 -23.74 -6.70
C ALA A 124 -0.70 -22.86 -6.73
N ALA A 125 -0.62 -21.66 -7.30
CA ALA A 125 -1.76 -20.77 -7.52
C ALA A 125 -2.82 -21.42 -8.41
N ALA A 126 -2.42 -21.95 -9.57
CA ALA A 126 -3.30 -22.67 -10.47
C ALA A 126 -3.95 -23.90 -9.79
N GLY A 127 -3.20 -24.63 -8.98
CA GLY A 127 -3.72 -25.73 -8.16
C GLY A 127 -4.77 -25.27 -7.15
N ALA A 128 -4.51 -24.17 -6.43
CA ALA A 128 -5.46 -23.58 -5.50
C ALA A 128 -6.73 -23.07 -6.21
N ALA A 129 -6.60 -22.40 -7.36
CA ALA A 129 -7.73 -21.95 -8.17
C ALA A 129 -8.57 -23.13 -8.67
N PHE A 130 -7.92 -24.19 -9.19
CA PHE A 130 -8.59 -25.39 -9.66
C PHE A 130 -9.40 -26.07 -8.55
N LEU A 131 -8.80 -26.23 -7.36
CA LEU A 131 -9.48 -26.77 -6.19
C LEU A 131 -10.65 -25.88 -5.76
N GLY A 132 -10.45 -24.55 -5.74
CA GLY A 132 -11.49 -23.57 -5.42
C GLY A 132 -12.71 -23.69 -6.33
N PHE A 133 -12.49 -23.70 -7.65
CA PHE A 133 -13.56 -23.88 -8.63
C PHE A 133 -14.24 -25.25 -8.51
N THR A 134 -13.48 -26.32 -8.26
CA THR A 134 -14.02 -27.69 -8.16
C THR A 134 -14.89 -27.86 -6.92
N ILE A 135 -14.43 -27.42 -5.75
CA ILE A 135 -15.18 -27.48 -4.48
C ILE A 135 -16.45 -26.64 -4.57
N TRP A 136 -16.35 -25.45 -5.18
CA TRP A 136 -17.50 -24.59 -5.37
C TRP A 136 -18.53 -25.20 -6.31
N ALA A 137 -18.11 -25.70 -7.47
CA ALA A 137 -18.99 -26.38 -8.42
C ALA A 137 -19.67 -27.62 -7.80
N TRP A 138 -18.95 -28.37 -6.98
CA TRP A 138 -19.51 -29.53 -6.29
C TRP A 138 -20.58 -29.13 -5.27
N SER A 139 -20.34 -28.04 -4.54
CA SER A 139 -21.29 -27.48 -3.57
C SER A 139 -22.55 -26.94 -4.24
N ILE A 140 -22.40 -26.22 -5.36
CA ILE A 140 -23.52 -25.76 -6.20
C ILE A 140 -24.35 -26.97 -6.68
N ALA A 141 -23.70 -28.01 -7.21
CA ALA A 141 -24.39 -29.19 -7.72
C ALA A 141 -25.18 -29.93 -6.63
N GLY A 142 -24.66 -29.98 -5.40
CA GLY A 142 -25.36 -30.53 -4.25
C GLY A 142 -26.60 -29.72 -3.86
N ASP A 143 -26.47 -28.38 -3.80
CA ASP A 143 -27.56 -27.49 -3.42
C ASP A 143 -28.69 -27.45 -4.48
N VAL A 144 -28.34 -27.48 -5.78
CA VAL A 144 -29.31 -27.60 -6.88
C VAL A 144 -30.18 -28.87 -6.73
N GLN A 145 -29.61 -29.97 -6.27
CA GLN A 145 -30.36 -31.23 -6.08
C GLN A 145 -31.24 -31.22 -4.83
N ALA A 146 -30.83 -30.49 -3.79
CA ALA A 146 -31.54 -30.45 -2.52
C ALA A 146 -32.74 -29.48 -2.49
N ARG A 147 -32.74 -28.44 -3.34
CA ARG A 147 -33.76 -27.38 -3.28
C ARG A 147 -34.98 -27.64 -4.15
N ILE A 148 -36.16 -27.43 -3.57
CA ILE A 148 -37.47 -27.49 -4.25
C ILE A 148 -37.72 -26.23 -5.10
N LYS A 149 -37.24 -25.06 -4.67
CA LYS A 149 -37.39 -23.78 -5.39
C LYS A 149 -36.03 -23.29 -5.89
N PHE A 150 -35.92 -23.12 -7.20
CA PHE A 150 -34.70 -22.65 -7.87
C PHE A 150 -34.55 -21.13 -7.74
N GLN A 151 -33.48 -20.69 -7.10
CA GLN A 151 -33.11 -19.28 -7.00
C GLN A 151 -31.59 -19.14 -7.20
N PRO A 152 -31.13 -18.52 -8.30
CA PRO A 152 -29.70 -18.41 -8.65
C PRO A 152 -28.82 -17.85 -7.53
N GLN A 153 -29.28 -16.79 -6.88
CA GLN A 153 -28.52 -16.10 -5.82
C GLN A 153 -28.19 -17.01 -4.64
N PHE A 154 -29.13 -17.84 -4.18
CA PHE A 154 -28.92 -18.72 -3.02
C PHE A 154 -28.12 -19.96 -3.37
N THR A 155 -28.29 -20.45 -4.61
CA THR A 155 -27.60 -21.66 -5.06
C THR A 155 -26.11 -21.39 -5.27
N ILE A 156 -25.79 -20.23 -5.85
CA ILE A 156 -24.39 -19.82 -6.08
C ILE A 156 -23.67 -19.57 -4.75
N HIS A 157 -24.40 -19.18 -3.70
CA HIS A 157 -23.86 -19.03 -2.36
C HIS A 157 -23.38 -20.36 -1.74
N ALA A 158 -23.88 -21.51 -2.21
CA ALA A 158 -23.49 -22.81 -1.68
C ALA A 158 -22.00 -23.11 -1.97
N GLY A 159 -21.20 -23.19 -0.90
CA GLY A 159 -19.75 -23.42 -1.00
C GLY A 159 -18.94 -22.24 -1.56
N PHE A 160 -19.58 -21.08 -1.77
CA PHE A 160 -18.91 -19.91 -2.33
C PHE A 160 -17.79 -19.39 -1.41
N GLY A 161 -18.01 -19.37 -0.09
CA GLY A 161 -16.99 -18.92 0.86
C GLY A 161 -15.67 -19.69 0.74
N THR A 162 -15.73 -21.02 0.73
CA THR A 162 -14.55 -21.88 0.58
C THR A 162 -13.90 -21.76 -0.80
N GLY A 163 -14.72 -21.73 -1.86
CA GLY A 163 -14.20 -21.55 -3.22
C GLY A 163 -13.50 -20.21 -3.39
N LEU A 164 -14.10 -19.14 -2.87
CA LEU A 164 -13.56 -17.79 -2.90
C LEU A 164 -12.26 -17.70 -2.11
N PHE A 165 -12.21 -18.22 -0.89
CA PHE A 165 -10.99 -18.26 -0.07
C PHE A 165 -9.81 -18.90 -0.81
N LEU A 166 -10.02 -20.04 -1.48
CA LEU A 166 -8.98 -20.70 -2.28
C LEU A 166 -8.57 -19.88 -3.51
N LEU A 167 -9.50 -19.17 -4.14
CA LEU A 167 -9.19 -18.23 -5.23
C LEU A 167 -8.38 -17.04 -4.73
N LEU A 168 -8.65 -16.51 -3.53
CA LEU A 168 -7.85 -15.43 -2.94
C LEU A 168 -6.44 -15.89 -2.58
N ILE A 169 -6.28 -17.13 -2.09
CA ILE A 169 -4.96 -17.75 -1.93
C ILE A 169 -4.24 -17.80 -3.29
N SER A 170 -4.93 -18.22 -4.35
CA SER A 170 -4.36 -18.19 -5.70
C SER A 170 -3.93 -16.78 -6.12
N LEU A 171 -4.73 -15.75 -5.84
CA LEU A 171 -4.37 -14.36 -6.17
C LEU A 171 -3.15 -13.87 -5.37
N SER A 172 -3.06 -14.23 -4.09
CA SER A 172 -1.91 -13.93 -3.24
C SER A 172 -0.64 -14.61 -3.75
N LEU A 173 -0.73 -15.86 -4.20
CA LEU A 173 0.39 -16.56 -4.82
C LEU A 173 0.78 -15.95 -6.17
N CYS A 174 -0.17 -15.50 -6.99
CA CYS A 174 0.13 -14.75 -8.22
C CYS A 174 0.84 -13.44 -7.89
N TYR A 175 0.39 -12.70 -6.87
CA TYR A 175 1.06 -11.50 -6.41
C TYR A 175 2.49 -11.79 -5.92
N TYR A 176 2.68 -12.84 -5.13
CA TYR A 176 4.02 -13.30 -4.75
C TYR A 176 4.90 -13.56 -5.97
N THR A 177 4.37 -14.17 -7.02
CA THR A 177 5.13 -14.39 -8.26
C THR A 177 5.45 -13.10 -8.99
N SER A 178 4.53 -12.14 -9.03
CA SER A 178 4.69 -10.86 -9.74
C SER A 178 5.68 -9.91 -9.05
N LEU A 179 5.92 -10.08 -7.74
CA LEU A 179 6.95 -9.32 -7.04
C LEU A 179 8.34 -9.51 -7.69
N GLY A 180 8.59 -10.63 -8.37
CA GLY A 180 9.76 -10.75 -9.23
C GLY A 180 11.05 -10.96 -8.44
N ASN A 181 12.14 -10.29 -8.82
CA ASN A 181 13.44 -10.40 -8.16
C ASN A 181 13.37 -9.79 -6.75
N THR A 182 13.69 -10.58 -5.71
CA THR A 182 13.56 -10.20 -4.29
C THR A 182 14.25 -8.88 -3.98
N ARG A 183 15.36 -8.60 -4.66
CA ARG A 183 16.18 -7.40 -4.46
C ARG A 183 15.47 -6.12 -4.90
N GLU A 184 14.80 -6.14 -6.06
CA GLU A 184 14.09 -4.97 -6.58
C GLU A 184 12.87 -4.65 -5.72
N THR A 185 12.11 -5.67 -5.31
CA THR A 185 10.99 -5.49 -4.37
C THR A 185 11.45 -4.94 -3.04
N THR A 186 12.55 -5.47 -2.51
CA THR A 186 13.08 -5.02 -1.22
C THR A 186 13.57 -3.58 -1.30
N GLU A 187 14.26 -3.21 -2.38
CA GLU A 187 14.67 -1.84 -2.61
C GLU A 187 13.46 -0.90 -2.71
N GLN A 188 12.40 -1.31 -3.41
CA GLN A 188 11.17 -0.52 -3.48
C GLN A 188 10.49 -0.35 -2.12
N VAL A 189 10.42 -1.41 -1.31
CA VAL A 189 9.89 -1.34 0.06
C VAL A 189 10.76 -0.41 0.91
N ARG A 190 12.08 -0.52 0.78
CA ARG A 190 13.05 0.35 1.46
C ARG A 190 12.80 1.82 1.10
N GLN A 191 12.70 2.16 -0.19
CA GLN A 191 12.44 3.52 -0.66
C GLN A 191 11.10 4.06 -0.18
N ASN A 192 10.05 3.23 -0.17
CA ASN A 192 8.75 3.60 0.38
C ASN A 192 8.81 3.87 1.89
N LEU A 193 9.55 3.05 2.65
CA LEU A 193 9.76 3.25 4.08
C LEU A 193 10.57 4.52 4.36
N ILE A 194 11.64 4.77 3.59
CA ILE A 194 12.44 5.99 3.67
C ILE A 194 11.55 7.21 3.41
N THR A 195 10.78 7.20 2.32
CA THR A 195 9.88 8.32 1.97
C THR A 195 8.80 8.55 3.05
N ALA A 196 8.13 7.49 3.49
CA ALA A 196 7.08 7.59 4.51
C ALA A 196 7.64 8.08 5.86
N THR A 197 8.79 7.57 6.27
CA THR A 197 9.46 7.96 7.52
C THR A 197 10.02 9.38 7.41
N GLY A 198 10.62 9.74 6.28
CA GLY A 198 11.16 11.07 6.01
C GLY A 198 10.09 12.15 6.07
N ASN A 199 8.92 11.90 5.50
CA ASN A 199 7.76 12.80 5.63
C ASN A 199 7.33 12.95 7.09
N GLY A 200 7.26 11.84 7.85
CA GLY A 200 6.92 11.88 9.27
C GLY A 200 7.93 12.66 10.11
N ILE A 201 9.24 12.45 9.88
CA ILE A 201 10.31 13.17 10.56
C ILE A 201 10.27 14.66 10.21
N ASN A 202 10.10 15.01 8.93
CA ASN A 202 9.99 16.40 8.51
C ASN A 202 8.84 17.13 9.22
N ILE A 203 7.69 16.48 9.37
CA ILE A 203 6.54 17.03 10.13
C ILE A 203 6.91 17.23 11.61
N VAL A 204 7.61 16.28 12.23
CA VAL A 204 8.04 16.42 13.63
C VAL A 204 9.06 17.54 13.78
N LEU A 205 10.04 17.63 12.90
CA LEU A 205 11.08 18.68 12.94
C LEU A 205 10.46 20.06 12.72
N ASP A 206 9.55 20.22 11.76
CA ASP A 206 8.84 21.48 11.51
C ASP A 206 8.05 21.96 12.74
N ASN A 207 7.47 21.03 13.50
CA ASN A 207 6.73 21.36 14.72
C ASN A 207 7.62 21.63 15.94
N GLN A 208 8.78 20.97 16.05
CA GLN A 208 9.65 21.03 17.22
C GLN A 208 10.73 22.12 17.12
N ILE A 209 11.11 22.49 15.91
CA ILE A 209 12.24 23.39 15.65
C ILE A 209 11.70 24.61 14.88
N PRO A 210 11.46 25.74 15.55
CA PRO A 210 10.90 26.94 14.92
C PRO A 210 11.77 27.44 13.76
N GLY A 211 11.18 27.54 12.57
CA GLY A 211 11.90 27.99 11.37
C GLY A 211 12.58 26.88 10.58
N TYR A 212 12.46 25.62 10.99
CA TYR A 212 12.85 24.47 10.19
C TYR A 212 12.19 24.47 8.81
N ARG A 213 12.95 24.09 7.78
CA ARG A 213 12.45 23.85 6.42
C ARG A 213 13.24 22.69 5.83
N SER A 214 12.58 21.71 5.23
CA SER A 214 13.26 20.55 4.63
C SER A 214 14.24 20.90 3.50
N SER A 215 14.08 22.07 2.89
CA SER A 215 14.97 22.61 1.85
C SER A 215 16.21 23.34 2.40
N MET A 216 16.29 23.59 3.71
CA MET A 216 17.44 24.29 4.31
C MET A 216 18.69 23.40 4.26
N SER A 217 19.87 24.01 4.22
CA SER A 217 21.12 23.24 4.27
C SER A 217 21.37 22.65 5.66
N LEU A 218 22.20 21.62 5.76
CA LEU A 218 22.62 21.06 7.05
C LEU A 218 23.24 22.14 7.95
N ASP A 219 24.02 23.05 7.38
CA ASP A 219 24.66 24.13 8.14
C ASP A 219 23.66 25.15 8.67
N GLU A 220 22.66 25.52 7.87
CA GLU A 220 21.54 26.35 8.31
C GLU A 220 20.77 25.66 9.43
N PHE A 221 20.47 24.38 9.28
CA PHE A 221 19.79 23.58 10.29
C PHE A 221 20.58 23.54 11.61
N LEU A 222 21.88 23.22 11.55
CA LEU A 222 22.73 23.15 12.73
C LEU A 222 22.88 24.51 13.40
N SER A 223 23.01 25.60 12.63
CA SER A 223 23.05 26.95 13.18
C SER A 223 21.78 27.28 13.97
N LEU A 224 20.62 26.83 13.47
CA LEU A 224 19.31 27.09 14.05
C LEU A 224 19.06 26.24 15.32
N VAL A 225 19.46 24.97 15.31
CA VAL A 225 19.36 24.10 16.50
C VAL A 225 20.33 24.53 17.58
N ALA A 226 21.51 24.99 17.18
CA ALA A 226 22.53 25.35 18.12
C ALA A 226 22.39 26.80 18.62
N THR A 227 21.53 27.65 18.04
CA THR A 227 21.37 29.07 18.48
C THR A 227 21.12 29.22 19.98
N ASP A 228 20.39 28.29 20.61
CA ASP A 228 20.18 28.28 22.08
C ASP A 228 21.47 27.98 22.86
N LYS A 229 22.28 27.01 22.41
CA LYS A 229 23.59 26.69 23.04
C LYS A 229 24.68 27.70 22.68
N PHE A 230 24.59 28.29 21.50
CA PHE A 230 25.52 29.29 20.98
C PHE A 230 25.38 30.61 21.73
N GLY A 231 24.16 31.03 22.06
CA GLY A 231 23.92 32.21 22.90
C GLY A 231 24.62 32.12 24.25
N GLU A 232 24.60 30.95 24.89
CA GLU A 232 25.25 30.74 26.20
C GLU A 232 26.79 30.75 26.15
N LEU A 233 27.39 30.32 25.04
CA LEU A 233 28.86 30.26 24.88
C LEU A 233 29.46 31.55 24.31
N ILE A 234 28.71 32.28 23.49
CA ILE A 234 29.20 33.49 22.82
C ILE A 234 29.10 34.72 23.74
N VAL A 235 28.05 34.81 24.56
CA VAL A 235 27.84 35.96 25.45
C VAL A 235 29.02 36.17 26.43
N PRO A 236 29.57 35.17 27.12
CA PRO A 236 30.69 35.36 28.05
C PRO A 236 31.99 35.82 27.37
N GLU A 237 32.27 35.34 26.16
CA GLU A 237 33.49 35.69 25.41
C GLU A 237 33.43 37.15 24.93
N ILE A 238 32.26 37.58 24.43
CA ILE A 238 31.97 38.99 24.11
C ILE A 238 32.10 39.87 25.36
N THR A 239 31.54 39.43 26.49
CA THR A 239 31.54 40.20 27.74
C THR A 239 32.97 40.42 28.25
N LYS A 240 33.85 39.41 28.14
CA LYS A 240 35.28 39.54 28.50
C LYS A 240 36.03 40.54 27.63
N THR A 241 35.76 40.58 26.32
CA THR A 241 36.40 41.56 25.43
C THR A 241 35.93 42.99 25.71
N LEU A 242 34.63 43.18 26.00
CA LEU A 242 34.07 44.50 26.33
C LEU A 242 34.53 45.03 27.71
N ASP A 243 34.65 44.18 28.72
CA ASP A 243 35.12 44.58 30.06
C ASP A 243 36.60 45.02 30.07
N SER A 244 37.43 44.41 29.23
CA SER A 244 38.83 44.84 28.99
C SER A 244 38.91 46.28 28.47
N ASP A 245 37.92 46.68 27.66
CA ASP A 245 37.97 47.93 26.91
C ASP A 245 37.38 49.10 27.72
N GLN A 246 36.37 48.83 28.56
CA GLN A 246 35.87 49.80 29.53
C GLN A 246 36.94 50.17 30.58
N ALA A 247 37.84 49.23 30.91
CA ALA A 247 38.99 49.50 31.78
C ALA A 247 40.04 50.41 31.12
N LYS A 248 40.28 50.27 29.80
CA LYS A 248 41.19 51.17 29.05
C LYS A 248 40.63 52.58 28.89
N GLU A 249 39.34 52.70 28.56
CA GLU A 249 38.67 54.01 28.45
C GLU A 249 38.70 54.78 29.78
N ASN A 250 38.48 54.07 30.90
CA ASN A 250 38.57 54.67 32.24
C ASN A 250 40.00 55.09 32.60
N ALA A 251 41.02 54.31 32.24
CA ALA A 251 42.43 54.67 32.44
C ALA A 251 42.82 55.92 31.63
N TYR A 252 42.37 56.05 30.38
CA TYR A 252 42.61 57.22 29.55
C TYR A 252 41.92 58.49 30.08
N LYS A 253 40.67 58.38 30.53
CA LYS A 253 39.96 59.49 31.19
C LYS A 253 40.66 59.93 32.48
N GLN A 254 41.23 58.98 33.24
CA GLN A 254 42.04 59.27 34.41
C GLN A 254 43.33 60.03 34.05
N ILE A 255 44.06 59.59 33.03
CA ILE A 255 45.28 60.24 32.53
C ILE A 255 44.98 61.68 32.05
N ILE A 256 43.88 61.90 31.33
CA ILE A 256 43.45 63.24 30.89
C ILE A 256 43.07 64.13 32.09
N SER A 257 42.42 63.56 33.11
CA SER A 257 42.07 64.29 34.33
C SER A 257 43.31 64.67 35.16
N GLU A 258 44.35 63.85 35.17
CA GLU A 258 45.63 64.14 35.83
C GLU A 258 46.46 65.16 35.04
N LEU A 259 46.46 65.08 33.70
CA LEU A 259 47.07 66.08 32.83
C LEU A 259 46.42 67.47 32.98
N ARG A 260 45.09 67.55 33.16
CA ARG A 260 44.37 68.80 33.47
C ARG A 260 44.73 69.38 34.85
N LYS A 261 45.05 68.54 35.84
CA LYS A 261 45.47 68.99 37.17
C LYS A 261 46.94 69.48 37.19
N ALA A 262 47.79 68.93 36.33
CA ALA A 262 49.22 69.22 36.31
C ALA A 262 49.60 70.51 35.56
N ASN A 263 48.72 71.08 34.72
CA ASN A 263 49.05 72.28 33.95
C ASN A 263 47.82 73.18 33.68
N PRO A 264 47.64 74.31 34.39
CA PRO A 264 46.48 75.20 34.25
C PRO A 264 46.48 76.05 32.97
N ALA A 265 47.46 75.92 32.07
CA ALA A 265 47.50 76.65 30.79
C ALA A 265 46.56 76.07 29.70
N PHE A 266 45.70 75.10 30.03
CA PHE A 266 44.69 74.53 29.12
C PHE A 266 43.35 75.31 29.09
N GLU A 267 43.32 76.56 29.54
CA GLU A 267 42.15 77.46 29.51
C GLU A 267 42.12 78.37 28.26
N ASN A 268 42.43 77.83 27.08
CA ASN A 268 42.08 78.51 25.83
C ASN A 268 41.02 77.65 25.10
N PRO A 269 39.74 78.07 25.09
CA PRO A 269 38.60 77.26 24.62
C PRO A 269 38.82 76.65 23.24
N GLU A 270 39.43 77.40 22.33
CA GLU A 270 39.65 76.99 20.93
C GLU A 270 40.66 75.84 20.77
N THR A 271 41.68 75.74 21.65
CA THR A 271 42.65 74.63 21.62
C THR A 271 42.16 73.40 22.36
N THR A 272 41.35 73.57 23.41
CA THR A 272 40.79 72.47 24.18
C THR A 272 39.70 71.76 23.37
N ASP A 273 38.87 72.50 22.64
CA ASP A 273 37.84 71.94 21.76
C ASP A 273 38.44 71.23 20.54
N ALA A 274 39.54 71.73 19.97
CA ALA A 274 40.23 71.08 18.85
C ALA A 274 40.95 69.78 19.25
N ILE A 275 41.50 69.72 20.47
CA ILE A 275 42.09 68.49 21.03
C ILE A 275 40.98 67.50 21.41
N GLN A 276 39.88 67.98 21.99
CA GLN A 276 38.72 67.15 22.32
C GLN A 276 38.09 66.55 21.05
N GLN A 277 37.92 67.33 19.97
CA GLN A 277 37.41 66.81 18.69
C GLN A 277 38.35 65.80 18.03
N LYS A 278 39.67 66.03 18.06
CA LYS A 278 40.63 65.04 17.53
C LYS A 278 40.64 63.75 18.34
N LEU A 279 40.54 63.87 19.66
CA LEU A 279 40.50 62.73 20.56
C LEU A 279 39.18 61.96 20.42
N ASP A 280 38.04 62.64 20.34
CA ASP A 280 36.74 62.01 20.11
C ASP A 280 36.67 61.34 18.73
N ALA A 281 37.36 61.90 17.72
CA ALA A 281 37.50 61.28 16.40
C ALA A 281 38.40 60.03 16.43
N GLU A 282 39.53 60.06 17.15
CA GLU A 282 40.38 58.87 17.33
C GLU A 282 39.69 57.78 18.16
N ILE A 283 39.00 58.13 19.25
CA ILE A 283 38.21 57.19 20.06
C ILE A 283 37.10 56.56 19.21
N SER A 284 36.40 57.36 18.39
CA SER A 284 35.35 56.83 17.50
C SER A 284 35.92 55.91 16.42
N ALA A 285 37.09 56.23 15.85
CA ALA A 285 37.76 55.40 14.86
C ALA A 285 38.30 54.08 15.47
N GLU A 286 38.84 54.13 16.68
CA GLU A 286 39.31 52.95 17.41
C GLU A 286 38.13 52.07 17.86
N GLN A 287 37.02 52.67 18.32
CA GLN A 287 35.77 51.95 18.60
C GLN A 287 35.21 51.26 17.34
N GLN A 288 35.21 51.93 16.18
CA GLN A 288 34.79 51.31 14.92
C GLN A 288 35.70 50.15 14.52
N ALA A 289 37.02 50.32 14.59
CA ALA A 289 37.99 49.26 14.29
C ALA A 289 37.87 48.06 15.25
N LEU A 290 37.60 48.32 16.54
CA LEU A 290 37.37 47.28 17.55
C LEU A 290 36.04 46.57 17.35
N GLN A 291 34.99 47.30 16.97
CA GLN A 291 33.69 46.72 16.67
C GLN A 291 33.77 45.82 15.43
N GLU A 292 34.53 46.22 14.40
CA GLU A 292 34.85 45.37 13.25
C GLU A 292 35.70 44.15 13.65
N ALA A 293 36.70 44.31 14.53
CA ALA A 293 37.51 43.19 15.02
C ALA A 293 36.70 42.18 15.84
N ALA A 294 35.79 42.66 16.71
CA ALA A 294 34.89 41.82 17.49
C ALA A 294 33.88 41.08 16.60
N LEU A 295 33.33 41.75 15.59
CA LEU A 295 32.47 41.14 14.56
C LEU A 295 33.21 40.04 13.78
N ASN A 296 34.47 40.29 13.42
CA ASN A 296 35.30 39.31 12.71
C ASN A 296 35.61 38.08 13.59
N GLN A 297 36.00 38.28 14.85
CA GLN A 297 36.24 37.18 15.80
C GLN A 297 34.96 36.37 16.08
N LEU A 298 33.81 37.03 16.20
CA LEU A 298 32.51 36.37 16.35
C LEU A 298 32.20 35.45 15.16
N SER A 299 32.46 35.94 13.95
CA SER A 299 32.26 35.15 12.73
C SER A 299 33.16 33.91 12.70
N GLU A 300 34.35 34.00 13.29
CA GLU A 300 35.35 32.92 13.28
C GLU A 300 35.04 31.86 14.35
N VAL A 301 34.62 32.28 15.54
CA VAL A 301 34.13 31.39 16.61
C VAL A 301 32.85 30.66 16.17
N GLN A 302 31.91 31.35 15.51
CA GLN A 302 30.71 30.72 14.95
C GLN A 302 31.07 29.65 13.92
N LYS A 303 32.02 29.91 13.02
CA LYS A 303 32.48 28.92 12.03
C LYS A 303 33.12 27.69 12.68
N GLN A 304 33.94 27.87 13.71
CA GLN A 304 34.60 26.76 14.41
C GLN A 304 33.59 25.84 15.10
N LEU A 305 32.67 26.43 15.86
CA LEU A 305 31.64 25.67 16.56
C LEU A 305 30.64 25.01 15.61
N LEU A 306 30.30 25.65 14.48
CA LEU A 306 29.47 25.02 13.45
C LEU A 306 30.18 23.84 12.78
N THR A 307 31.50 23.94 12.60
CA THR A 307 32.33 22.84 12.11
C THR A 307 32.34 21.67 13.10
N GLU A 308 32.47 21.94 14.40
CA GLU A 308 32.45 20.90 15.44
C GLU A 308 31.06 20.26 15.56
N ALA A 309 29.99 21.06 15.58
CA ALA A 309 28.61 20.57 15.59
C ALA A 309 28.32 19.69 14.37
N ARG A 310 28.80 20.09 13.18
CA ARG A 310 28.71 19.27 11.96
C ARG A 310 29.44 17.95 12.15
N ARG A 311 30.69 17.99 12.62
CA ARG A 311 31.48 16.78 12.85
C ARG A 311 30.78 15.81 13.82
N GLU A 312 30.29 16.31 14.96
CA GLU A 312 29.58 15.50 15.95
C GLU A 312 28.30 14.90 15.36
N PHE A 313 27.54 15.68 14.60
CA PHE A 313 26.34 15.22 13.89
C PHE A 313 26.67 14.07 12.91
N LEU A 314 27.67 14.27 12.04
CA LEU A 314 28.08 13.28 11.06
C LEU A 314 28.59 11.98 11.71
N VAL A 315 29.35 12.07 12.80
CA VAL A 315 29.83 10.91 13.56
C VAL A 315 28.66 10.16 14.22
N THR A 316 27.74 10.89 14.85
CA THR A 316 26.58 10.31 15.54
C THR A 316 25.69 9.52 14.59
N PHE A 317 25.41 10.10 13.43
CA PHE A 317 24.56 9.48 12.42
C PHE A 317 25.31 8.58 11.44
N LYS A 318 26.65 8.54 11.48
CA LYS A 318 27.53 7.75 10.60
C LYS A 318 27.29 8.01 9.11
N ILE A 319 27.17 9.29 8.76
CA ILE A 319 26.95 9.77 7.39
C ILE A 319 28.08 10.70 6.94
N GLU A 320 28.27 10.81 5.63
CA GLU A 320 29.21 11.76 5.02
C GLU A 320 28.44 12.87 4.31
N ALA A 321 28.74 14.13 4.65
CA ALA A 321 28.14 15.31 4.04
C ALA A 321 29.08 16.52 4.11
N THR A 322 28.93 17.44 3.16
CA THR A 322 29.74 18.66 3.08
C THR A 322 29.19 19.82 3.92
N GLY A 323 27.90 19.79 4.29
CA GLY A 323 27.20 20.87 5.00
C GLY A 323 26.25 21.69 4.12
N ALA A 324 26.54 21.78 2.82
CA ALA A 324 25.71 22.48 1.83
C ALA A 324 24.52 21.66 1.30
N GLU A 325 24.48 20.37 1.61
CA GLU A 325 23.41 19.47 1.21
C GLU A 325 22.11 19.84 1.95
N SER A 326 20.97 19.71 1.29
CA SER A 326 19.68 19.98 1.90
C SER A 326 19.35 18.96 2.99
N MET A 327 18.62 19.40 4.01
CA MET A 327 18.27 18.56 5.14
C MET A 327 17.44 17.34 4.72
N ASN A 328 16.64 17.46 3.65
CA ASN A 328 15.94 16.31 3.06
C ASN A 328 16.91 15.22 2.56
N VAL A 329 18.00 15.61 1.87
CA VAL A 329 19.02 14.65 1.40
C VAL A 329 19.78 14.03 2.57
N ILE A 330 20.07 14.83 3.61
CA ILE A 330 20.71 14.31 4.82
C ILE A 330 19.81 13.30 5.54
N LEU A 331 18.53 13.62 5.71
CA LEU A 331 17.55 12.70 6.32
C LEU A 331 17.41 11.42 5.50
N GLU A 332 17.39 11.53 4.17
CA GLU A 332 17.37 10.38 3.28
C GLU A 332 18.58 9.47 3.49
N LYS A 333 19.80 10.02 3.55
CA LYS A 333 21.02 9.24 3.85
C LYS A 333 20.96 8.54 5.22
N ILE A 334 20.49 9.23 6.25
CA ILE A 334 20.34 8.67 7.61
C ILE A 334 19.33 7.52 7.58
N LEU A 335 18.18 7.75 6.94
CA LEU A 335 17.12 6.77 6.83
C LEU A 335 17.54 5.58 5.98
N GLU A 336 18.25 5.77 4.88
CA GLU A 336 18.74 4.69 4.04
C GLU A 336 19.64 3.73 4.83
N GLN A 337 20.57 4.29 5.60
CA GLN A 337 21.47 3.49 6.44
C GLN A 337 20.71 2.75 7.55
N LYS A 338 19.78 3.41 8.24
CA LYS A 338 19.01 2.81 9.34
C LYS A 338 18.00 1.78 8.82
N VAL A 339 17.22 2.13 7.81
CA VAL A 339 16.23 1.23 7.19
C VAL A 339 16.94 0.02 6.60
N GLY A 340 18.07 0.19 5.90
CA GLY A 340 18.87 -0.92 5.38
C GLY A 340 19.27 -1.91 6.48
N GLN A 341 19.77 -1.43 7.62
CA GLN A 341 20.13 -2.28 8.76
C GLN A 341 18.97 -3.14 9.29
N TYR A 342 17.74 -2.62 9.24
CA TYR A 342 16.56 -3.35 9.71
C TYR A 342 15.88 -4.19 8.63
N VAL A 343 15.91 -3.77 7.36
CA VAL A 343 15.17 -4.40 6.25
C VAL A 343 15.99 -5.52 5.60
N ASP A 344 17.30 -5.33 5.45
CA ASP A 344 18.18 -6.25 4.71
C ASP A 344 18.20 -7.68 5.28
N PRO A 345 18.20 -7.89 6.62
CA PRO A 345 18.10 -9.23 7.18
C PRO A 345 16.83 -10.00 6.76
N TYR A 346 15.78 -9.28 6.37
CA TYR A 346 14.47 -9.83 6.00
C TYR A 346 14.19 -9.80 4.49
N GLU A 347 15.17 -9.50 3.64
CA GLU A 347 15.00 -9.40 2.16
C GLU A 347 14.22 -10.59 1.57
N ARG A 348 14.50 -11.81 2.06
CA ARG A 348 13.83 -13.04 1.61
C ARG A 348 12.40 -13.21 2.12
N LEU A 349 12.08 -12.60 3.27
CA LEU A 349 10.78 -12.70 3.94
C LEU A 349 9.82 -11.58 3.51
N ILE A 350 10.32 -10.48 2.95
CA ILE A 350 9.49 -9.37 2.49
C ILE A 350 8.46 -9.81 1.44
N PRO A 351 8.81 -10.53 0.35
CA PRO A 351 7.80 -10.90 -0.64
C PRO A 351 6.71 -11.84 -0.09
N PRO A 352 7.01 -12.88 0.71
CA PRO A 352 5.97 -13.66 1.40
C PRO A 352 5.09 -12.83 2.32
N ILE A 353 5.66 -11.90 3.10
CA ILE A 353 4.90 -11.02 3.99
C ILE A 353 3.96 -10.12 3.17
N LEU A 354 4.46 -9.49 2.10
CA LEU A 354 3.63 -8.66 1.22
C LEU A 354 2.50 -9.47 0.58
N ALA A 355 2.76 -10.70 0.15
CA ALA A 355 1.71 -11.57 -0.40
C ALA A 355 0.66 -11.97 0.62
N LEU A 356 1.07 -12.25 1.85
CA LEU A 356 0.17 -12.52 2.96
C LEU A 356 -0.64 -11.27 3.35
N SER A 357 -0.02 -10.10 3.40
CA SER A 357 -0.71 -8.82 3.60
C SER A 357 -1.73 -8.57 2.50
N PHE A 358 -1.36 -8.82 1.24
CA PHE A 358 -2.27 -8.71 0.10
C PHE A 358 -3.46 -9.66 0.25
N PHE A 359 -3.24 -10.92 0.67
CA PHE A 359 -4.30 -11.87 0.98
C PHE A 359 -5.29 -11.32 2.03
N PHE A 360 -4.78 -10.80 3.14
CA PHE A 360 -5.65 -10.24 4.18
C PHE A 360 -6.43 -9.01 3.70
N ILE A 361 -5.79 -8.13 2.91
CA ILE A 361 -6.46 -6.96 2.33
C ILE A 361 -7.61 -7.39 1.41
N ILE A 362 -7.37 -8.33 0.49
CA ILE A 362 -8.41 -8.80 -0.42
C ILE A 362 -9.51 -9.57 0.33
N GLU A 363 -9.18 -10.34 1.36
CA GLU A 363 -10.16 -11.06 2.20
C GLU A 363 -11.04 -10.09 3.00
N ILE A 364 -10.48 -9.01 3.55
CA ILE A 364 -11.24 -7.95 4.23
C ILE A 364 -12.23 -7.31 3.26
N ILE A 365 -11.83 -7.07 2.02
CA ILE A 365 -12.69 -6.48 0.97
C ILE A 365 -13.66 -7.54 0.39
N SER A 366 -13.63 -8.79 0.88
CA SER A 366 -14.41 -9.89 0.30
C SER A 366 -15.90 -9.75 0.30
N PHE A 367 -16.43 -9.01 1.28
CA PHE A 367 -17.85 -8.70 1.28
C PHE A 367 -18.27 -7.94 0.01
N VAL A 368 -17.44 -7.03 -0.51
CA VAL A 368 -17.77 -6.20 -1.69
C VAL A 368 -17.97 -7.07 -2.92
N TYR A 369 -17.01 -7.93 -3.25
CA TYR A 369 -17.15 -8.79 -4.42
C TYR A 369 -18.16 -9.92 -4.21
N ARG A 370 -18.40 -10.40 -2.98
CA ARG A 370 -19.52 -11.30 -2.70
C ARG A 370 -20.85 -10.68 -3.12
N TYR A 371 -21.12 -9.44 -2.72
CA TYR A 371 -22.33 -8.72 -3.13
C TYR A 371 -22.38 -8.47 -4.63
N LEU A 372 -21.26 -8.07 -5.25
CA LEU A 372 -21.20 -7.84 -6.69
C LEU A 372 -21.52 -9.13 -7.48
N ILE A 373 -20.96 -10.26 -7.08
CA ILE A 373 -21.20 -11.56 -7.73
C ILE A 373 -22.65 -11.99 -7.57
N PHE A 374 -23.25 -11.79 -6.40
CA PHE A 374 -24.67 -12.08 -6.18
C PHE A 374 -25.60 -11.17 -6.96
N ALA A 375 -25.22 -9.91 -7.22
CA ALA A 375 -25.96 -9.03 -8.11
C ALA A 375 -25.79 -9.40 -9.59
N LEU A 376 -24.59 -9.80 -10.02
CA LEU A 376 -24.28 -10.17 -11.40
C LEU A 376 -24.86 -11.53 -11.80
N ALA A 377 -24.85 -12.51 -10.90
CA ALA A 377 -25.36 -13.86 -11.16
C ALA A 377 -26.80 -13.94 -11.72
N PRO A 378 -27.81 -13.26 -11.15
CA PRO A 378 -29.17 -13.27 -11.71
C PRO A 378 -29.24 -12.55 -13.06
N ILE A 379 -28.44 -11.50 -13.28
CA ILE A 379 -28.35 -10.80 -14.57
C ILE A 379 -27.80 -11.76 -15.64
N VAL A 380 -26.68 -12.43 -15.35
CA VAL A 380 -26.08 -13.44 -16.23
C VAL A 380 -27.06 -14.58 -16.53
N SER A 381 -27.73 -15.10 -15.49
CA SER A 381 -28.74 -16.15 -15.63
C SER A 381 -29.89 -15.71 -16.53
N TRP A 382 -30.39 -14.48 -16.36
CA TRP A 382 -31.44 -13.90 -17.18
C TRP A 382 -31.01 -13.77 -18.65
N VAL A 383 -29.81 -13.28 -18.91
CA VAL A 383 -29.24 -13.18 -20.27
C VAL A 383 -29.18 -14.57 -20.92
N TYR A 384 -28.65 -15.58 -20.21
CA TYR A 384 -28.56 -16.95 -20.71
C TYR A 384 -29.93 -17.63 -20.93
N LEU A 385 -30.93 -17.32 -20.09
CA LEU A 385 -32.31 -17.76 -20.32
C LEU A 385 -32.91 -17.10 -21.56
N LYS A 386 -32.71 -15.78 -21.73
CA LYS A 386 -33.23 -15.02 -22.88
C LYS A 386 -32.61 -15.49 -24.21
N MET A 387 -31.34 -15.85 -24.21
CA MET A 387 -30.65 -16.45 -25.36
C MET A 387 -31.04 -17.92 -25.61
N GLY A 388 -31.85 -18.54 -24.73
CA GLY A 388 -32.24 -19.93 -24.85
C GLY A 388 -31.09 -20.93 -24.65
N LEU A 389 -29.98 -20.50 -24.03
CA LEU A 389 -28.85 -21.35 -23.64
C LEU A 389 -29.21 -22.22 -22.42
N MET A 390 -30.09 -21.71 -21.54
CA MET A 390 -30.66 -22.46 -20.43
C MET A 390 -32.18 -22.58 -20.57
N ARG A 391 -32.74 -23.67 -20.00
CA ARG A 391 -34.18 -23.87 -19.88
C ARG A 391 -34.51 -24.29 -18.45
N LEU A 392 -35.47 -23.61 -17.85
CA LEU A 392 -36.03 -24.01 -16.56
C LEU A 392 -36.93 -25.23 -16.77
N ARG A 393 -36.52 -26.38 -16.23
CA ARG A 393 -37.35 -27.59 -16.21
C ARG A 393 -38.08 -27.63 -14.87
N ARG A 394 -39.41 -27.52 -14.88
CA ARG A 394 -40.21 -27.81 -13.69
C ARG A 394 -40.15 -29.31 -13.43
N VAL A 395 -39.54 -29.70 -12.32
CA VAL A 395 -39.59 -31.08 -11.83
C VAL A 395 -40.74 -31.13 -10.82
N GLN A 396 -41.81 -31.85 -11.14
CA GLN A 396 -42.83 -32.21 -10.15
C GLN A 396 -42.25 -33.35 -9.32
N THR A 397 -41.67 -33.04 -8.18
CA THR A 397 -41.28 -34.06 -7.19
C THR A 397 -42.43 -34.23 -6.20
N GLU A 398 -43.15 -35.35 -6.29
CA GLU A 398 -43.92 -35.91 -5.17
C GLU A 398 -42.91 -36.41 -4.13
N VAL A 399 -42.60 -35.60 -3.12
CA VAL A 399 -41.70 -36.03 -2.05
C VAL A 399 -42.54 -36.72 -0.97
N GLN A 400 -42.60 -38.05 -1.01
CA GLN A 400 -42.89 -38.85 0.18
C GLN A 400 -41.72 -38.63 1.14
N LYS A 401 -41.95 -37.88 2.22
CA LYS A 401 -41.05 -37.87 3.37
C LYS A 401 -41.30 -39.16 4.15
N LEU A 402 -40.22 -39.88 4.49
CA LEU A 402 -40.26 -40.89 5.54
C LEU A 402 -40.68 -40.20 6.83
N GLU A 403 -41.90 -40.43 7.26
CA GLU A 403 -42.26 -40.32 8.67
C GLU A 403 -41.58 -41.49 9.38
N VAL A 404 -40.78 -41.16 10.40
CA VAL A 404 -40.18 -42.13 11.33
C VAL A 404 -41.23 -42.58 12.31
#